data_AF-A4BBD0-F1
#
_entry.id   AF-A4BBD0-F1
#
_cell.length_a   1.000
_cell.length_b   1.000
_cell.length_c   1.000
_cell.angle_alpha   90.00
_cell.angle_beta   90.00
_cell.angle_gamma   90.00
#
_symmetry.space_group_name_H-M   'P 1'
#
loop_
_entity.id
_entity.type
_entity.pdbx_description
1 polymer ?
#
loop_
_entity_poly.entity_id
_entity_poly.type
_entity_poly.pdbx_seq_one_letter_code
_entity_poly.pdbx_strand_id
1 'polypeptide(L)'
;MKIQALFKVLRFMMSKGKFYLLAFLTLSTMFIMTDFQYSLVSLKEYLNVLLLISTVIFTIMGLWIAILYPSALNRLANPRKVETADFSETGADTKRLESLVATVMKSAIVVFFIMVIFLAGLTSQAIDLEDSTVSIIKQITFSFVVMLSFVQSEALFYVIKSNILFLSDFHQKRSVIEDDKSFFEDATNDD
;
A
#
# COMPACT_ATOMS: atom_id res chain seq x y z
N MET A 1 1.57 13.77 19.65
CA MET A 1 2.56 13.46 18.58
C MET A 1 2.15 12.31 17.64
N LYS A 2 1.57 11.18 18.13
CA LYS A 2 1.14 10.05 17.28
C LYS A 2 0.10 10.39 16.18
N ILE A 3 -0.80 11.34 16.43
CA ILE A 3 -1.82 11.78 15.47
C ILE A 3 -1.22 12.62 14.33
N GLN A 4 -0.10 13.31 14.55
CA GLN A 4 0.50 14.19 13.55
C GLN A 4 1.19 13.42 12.42
N ALA A 5 1.84 12.29 12.71
CA ALA A 5 2.42 11.43 11.66
C ALA A 5 1.33 10.81 10.78
N LEU A 6 0.24 10.32 11.39
CA LEU A 6 -0.93 9.81 10.66
C LEU A 6 -1.55 10.92 9.80
N PHE A 7 -1.71 12.14 10.35
CA PHE A 7 -2.21 13.30 9.59
C PHE A 7 -1.28 13.73 8.47
N LYS A 8 0.04 13.59 8.63
CA LYS A 8 1.02 13.96 7.60
C LYS A 8 1.00 12.96 6.44
N VAL A 9 0.92 11.66 6.73
CA VAL A 9 0.72 10.59 5.74
C VAL A 9 -0.64 10.77 5.05
N LEU A 10 -1.69 11.07 5.81
CA LEU A 10 -3.03 11.35 5.27
C LEU A 10 -3.02 12.59 4.36
N ARG A 11 -2.32 13.66 4.76
CA ARG A 11 -2.17 14.91 3.99
C ARG A 11 -1.34 14.69 2.72
N PHE A 12 -0.31 13.85 2.79
CA PHE A 12 0.48 13.45 1.63
C PHE A 12 -0.38 12.63 0.64
N MET A 13 -1.18 11.68 1.14
CA MET A 13 -2.19 10.99 0.32
C MET A 13 -3.21 11.96 -0.27
N MET A 14 -3.73 12.91 0.50
CA MET A 14 -4.70 13.91 0.04
C MET A 14 -4.11 14.87 -1.01
N SER A 15 -2.80 15.11 -1.03
CA SER A 15 -2.16 15.94 -2.07
C SER A 15 -2.26 15.29 -3.45
N LYS A 16 -2.10 13.95 -3.54
CA LYS A 16 -2.39 13.20 -4.77
C LYS A 16 -3.87 12.89 -4.95
N GLY A 17 -4.65 12.95 -3.87
CA GLY A 17 -6.10 12.74 -3.85
C GLY A 17 -6.84 13.59 -4.87
N LYS A 18 -6.43 14.85 -5.06
CA LYS A 18 -7.01 15.73 -6.09
C LYS A 18 -6.82 15.20 -7.51
N PHE A 19 -5.64 14.64 -7.81
CA PHE A 19 -5.36 14.06 -9.12
C PHE A 19 -6.17 12.78 -9.34
N TYR A 20 -6.26 11.91 -8.32
CA TYR A 20 -7.10 10.72 -8.44
C TYR A 20 -8.59 11.05 -8.56
N LEU A 21 -9.07 12.07 -7.84
CA LEU A 21 -10.45 12.53 -7.93
C LEU A 21 -10.75 13.11 -9.33
N LEU A 22 -9.83 13.92 -9.87
CA LEU A 22 -9.95 14.41 -11.24
C LEU A 22 -9.96 13.26 -12.25
N ALA A 23 -9.03 12.31 -12.13
CA ALA A 23 -8.96 11.12 -12.98
C ALA A 23 -10.26 10.31 -12.92
N PHE A 24 -10.80 10.09 -11.71
CA PHE A 24 -12.08 9.41 -11.50
C PHE A 24 -13.23 10.12 -12.20
N LEU A 25 -13.36 11.44 -12.02
CA LEU A 25 -14.42 12.21 -12.69
C LEU A 25 -14.29 12.11 -14.22
N THR A 26 -13.07 12.23 -14.76
CA THR A 26 -12.85 12.11 -16.22
C THR A 26 -13.19 10.72 -16.74
N LEU A 27 -12.79 9.65 -16.04
CA LEU A 27 -13.09 8.27 -16.41
C LEU A 27 -14.60 8.00 -16.34
N SER A 28 -15.27 8.43 -15.26
CA SER A 28 -16.72 8.28 -15.12
C SER A 28 -17.47 8.98 -16.24
N THR A 29 -17.10 10.22 -16.59
CA THR A 29 -17.73 10.91 -17.72
C THR A 29 -17.48 10.20 -19.05
N MET A 30 -16.26 9.69 -19.27
CA MET A 30 -15.91 8.96 -20.49
C MET A 30 -16.74 7.68 -20.64
N PHE A 31 -16.84 6.86 -19.60
CA PHE A 31 -17.57 5.58 -19.65
C PHE A 31 -19.08 5.76 -19.75
N ILE A 32 -19.62 6.84 -19.16
CA ILE A 32 -21.04 7.19 -19.33
C ILE A 32 -21.33 7.62 -20.77
N MET A 33 -20.46 8.43 -21.37
CA MET A 33 -20.64 8.89 -22.76
C MET A 33 -20.52 7.76 -23.80
N THR A 34 -19.71 6.73 -23.52
CA THR A 34 -19.51 5.60 -24.45
C THR A 34 -20.51 4.45 -24.25
N ASP A 35 -21.42 4.57 -23.27
CA ASP A 35 -22.30 3.49 -22.80
C ASP A 35 -21.57 2.16 -22.63
N PHE A 36 -20.45 2.19 -21.90
CA PHE A 36 -19.58 1.03 -21.78
C PHE A 36 -20.27 -0.12 -21.04
N GLN A 37 -20.49 -1.23 -21.75
CA GLN A 37 -21.11 -2.44 -21.21
C GLN A 37 -20.05 -3.46 -20.78
N TYR A 38 -20.20 -4.01 -19.58
CA TYR A 38 -19.35 -5.08 -19.07
C TYR A 38 -20.16 -6.07 -18.22
N SER A 39 -19.66 -7.31 -18.10
CA SER A 39 -20.29 -8.33 -17.27
C SER A 39 -19.97 -8.12 -15.79
N LEU A 40 -20.99 -8.16 -14.93
CA LEU A 40 -20.82 -8.11 -13.47
C LEU A 40 -19.98 -9.29 -12.94
N VAL A 41 -20.01 -10.43 -13.63
CA VAL A 41 -19.18 -11.59 -13.29
C VAL A 41 -17.70 -11.24 -13.44
N SER A 42 -17.31 -10.67 -14.60
CA SER A 42 -15.93 -10.26 -14.87
C SER A 42 -15.44 -9.17 -13.92
N LEU A 43 -16.32 -8.23 -13.53
CA LEU A 43 -15.99 -7.23 -12.52
C LEU A 43 -15.69 -7.87 -11.16
N LYS A 44 -16.53 -8.80 -10.71
CA LYS A 44 -16.33 -9.53 -9.46
C LYS A 44 -15.03 -10.33 -9.46
N GLU A 45 -14.73 -11.02 -10.56
CA GLU A 45 -13.47 -11.75 -10.75
C GLU A 45 -12.27 -10.81 -10.65
N TYR A 46 -12.33 -9.65 -11.31
CA TYR A 46 -11.26 -8.67 -11.27
C TYR A 46 -11.07 -8.06 -9.87
N LEU A 47 -12.16 -7.75 -9.16
CA LEU A 47 -12.12 -7.29 -7.76
C LEU A 47 -11.45 -8.33 -6.83
N ASN A 48 -11.68 -9.63 -7.07
CA ASN A 48 -11.00 -10.70 -6.33
C ASN A 48 -9.50 -10.73 -6.62
N VAL A 49 -9.08 -10.52 -7.87
CA VAL A 49 -7.66 -10.40 -8.23
C VAL A 49 -7.04 -9.20 -7.50
N LEU A 50 -7.73 -8.05 -7.47
CA LEU A 50 -7.26 -6.84 -6.79
C LEU A 50 -7.12 -7.06 -5.26
N LEU A 51 -8.09 -7.76 -4.66
CA LEU A 51 -8.05 -8.17 -3.25
C LEU A 51 -6.87 -9.10 -2.95
N LEU A 52 -6.63 -10.08 -3.81
CA LEU A 52 -5.51 -11.02 -3.68
C LEU A 52 -4.17 -10.29 -3.70
N ILE A 53 -3.96 -9.42 -4.69
CA ILE A 53 -2.73 -8.62 -4.79
C ILE A 53 -2.56 -7.75 -3.55
N SER A 54 -3.64 -7.16 -3.04
CA SER A 54 -3.61 -6.36 -1.83
C SER A 54 -3.21 -7.15 -0.59
N THR A 55 -3.71 -8.38 -0.46
CA THR A 55 -3.36 -9.28 0.63
C THR A 55 -1.87 -9.67 0.58
N VAL A 56 -1.35 -9.95 -0.63
CA VAL A 56 0.07 -10.26 -0.83
C VAL A 56 0.95 -9.06 -0.45
N ILE A 57 0.58 -7.85 -0.88
CA ILE A 57 1.31 -6.62 -0.54
C ILE A 57 1.31 -6.36 0.97
N PHE A 58 0.14 -6.47 1.61
CA PHE A 58 0.01 -6.32 3.06
C PHE A 58 0.92 -7.30 3.81
N THR A 59 0.95 -8.56 3.36
CA THR A 59 1.74 -9.63 3.98
C THR A 59 3.25 -9.37 3.85
N ILE A 60 3.74 -9.11 2.63
CA ILE A 60 5.17 -8.89 2.38
C ILE A 60 5.68 -7.65 3.14
N MET A 61 4.93 -6.55 3.08
CA MET A 61 5.34 -5.31 3.74
C MET A 61 5.21 -5.39 5.26
N GLY A 62 4.21 -6.12 5.77
CA GLY A 62 4.09 -6.42 7.20
C GLY A 62 5.29 -7.19 7.72
N LEU A 63 5.76 -8.20 6.97
CA LEU A 63 6.99 -8.93 7.29
C LEU A 63 8.21 -8.00 7.30
N TRP A 64 8.37 -7.14 6.29
CA TRP A 64 9.49 -6.19 6.24
C TRP A 64 9.54 -5.26 7.43
N ILE A 65 8.40 -4.70 7.84
CA ILE A 65 8.33 -3.81 9.00
C ILE A 65 8.70 -4.56 10.28
N ALA A 66 8.25 -5.80 10.42
CA ALA A 66 8.55 -6.64 11.58
C ALA A 66 10.06 -6.95 11.71
N ILE A 67 10.74 -7.23 10.59
CA ILE A 67 12.17 -7.55 10.57
C ILE A 67 13.03 -6.29 10.71
N LEU A 68 12.75 -5.23 9.94
CA LEU A 68 13.61 -4.04 9.86
C LEU A 68 13.46 -3.12 11.08
N TYR A 69 12.28 -3.10 11.70
CA TYR A 69 11.97 -2.12 12.75
C TYR A 69 11.32 -2.76 14.00
N PRO A 70 11.92 -3.79 14.61
CA PRO A 70 11.36 -4.45 15.80
C PRO A 70 11.23 -3.48 16.98
N SER A 71 12.17 -2.54 17.11
CA SER A 71 12.17 -1.48 18.13
C SER A 71 10.98 -0.53 17.99
N ALA A 72 10.52 -0.26 16.76
CA ALA A 72 9.32 0.56 16.53
C ALA A 72 8.05 -0.21 16.90
N LEU A 73 8.00 -1.51 16.57
CA LEU A 73 6.88 -2.38 16.91
C LEU A 73 6.72 -2.57 18.43
N ASN A 74 7.82 -2.83 19.13
CA ASN A 74 7.84 -2.98 20.60
C ASN A 74 7.36 -1.72 21.35
N ARG A 75 7.61 -0.53 20.78
CA ARG A 75 7.15 0.76 21.32
C ARG A 75 5.69 1.07 20.99
N LEU A 76 5.17 0.55 19.87
CA LEU A 76 3.75 0.60 19.57
C LEU A 76 2.95 -0.29 20.53
N ALA A 77 3.50 -1.48 20.87
CA ALA A 77 2.93 -2.41 21.82
C ALA A 77 3.00 -1.93 23.29
N ASN A 78 3.98 -1.08 23.66
CA ASN A 78 4.18 -0.59 25.03
C ASN A 78 4.05 0.95 25.15
N PRO A 79 2.83 1.48 25.25
CA PRO A 79 2.58 2.93 25.26
C PRO A 79 2.96 3.66 26.57
N ARG A 80 3.51 2.99 27.59
CA ARG A 80 3.83 3.58 28.91
C ARG A 80 5.24 4.18 29.06
N LYS A 81 6.18 3.90 28.16
CA LYS A 81 7.55 4.46 28.17
C LYS A 81 7.74 5.52 27.07
N VAL A 82 6.81 6.46 26.94
CA VAL A 82 6.87 7.52 25.92
C VAL A 82 7.63 8.70 26.51
N GLU A 83 8.94 8.53 26.72
CA GLU A 83 9.85 9.68 26.66
C GLU A 83 10.11 9.95 25.18
N THR A 84 9.74 11.17 24.80
CA THR A 84 10.08 11.90 23.57
C THR A 84 11.11 11.19 22.68
N ALA A 85 10.62 10.48 21.67
CA ALA A 85 11.46 10.13 20.54
C ALA A 85 11.83 11.42 19.82
N ASP A 86 13.05 11.89 20.04
CA ASP A 86 13.70 12.75 19.08
C ASP A 86 14.02 11.88 17.85
N PHE A 87 13.16 11.95 16.84
CA PHE A 87 13.39 11.33 15.52
C PHE A 87 14.42 12.12 14.68
N SER A 88 15.15 13.07 15.30
CA SER A 88 16.12 13.97 14.66
C SER A 88 17.43 13.28 14.25
N GLU A 89 17.92 12.27 14.98
CA GLU A 89 19.29 11.75 14.73
C GLU A 89 19.40 10.65 13.65
N THR A 90 18.29 10.10 13.14
CA THR A 90 18.28 9.07 12.06
C THR A 90 17.17 9.31 11.03
N GLY A 91 17.13 10.51 10.46
CA GLY A 91 16.05 10.94 9.55
C GLY A 91 15.85 10.07 8.29
N ALA A 92 16.84 9.29 7.87
CA ALA A 92 16.72 8.40 6.71
C ALA A 92 15.87 7.15 7.00
N ASP A 93 16.11 6.49 8.13
CA ASP A 93 15.42 5.25 8.51
C ASP A 93 13.95 5.50 8.87
N THR A 94 13.67 6.64 9.50
CA THR A 94 12.30 7.06 9.82
C THR A 94 11.49 7.31 8.55
N LYS A 95 12.06 7.96 7.53
CA LYS A 95 11.39 8.20 6.24
C LYS A 95 11.15 6.91 5.46
N ARG A 96 12.09 5.97 5.52
CA ARG A 96 11.93 4.62 4.93
C ARG A 96 10.75 3.90 5.58
N LEU A 97 10.71 3.83 6.91
CA LEU A 97 9.60 3.24 7.65
C LEU A 97 8.24 3.91 7.34
N GLU A 98 8.19 5.25 7.32
CA GLU A 98 6.98 6.00 6.97
C GLU A 98 6.46 5.60 5.58
N SER A 99 7.36 5.42 4.62
CA SER A 99 7.02 5.05 3.25
C SER A 99 6.55 3.58 3.13
N LEU A 100 7.13 2.66 3.91
CA LEU A 100 6.66 1.28 4.02
C LEU A 100 5.23 1.24 4.57
N VAL A 101 4.97 1.93 5.68
CA VAL A 101 3.64 1.99 6.32
C VAL A 101 2.62 2.68 5.40
N ALA A 102 2.99 3.75 4.70
CA ALA A 102 2.12 4.42 3.74
C ALA A 102 1.69 3.47 2.60
N THR A 103 2.59 2.60 2.15
CA THR A 103 2.29 1.60 1.12
C THR A 103 1.31 0.54 1.62
N VAL A 104 1.51 0.04 2.85
CA VAL A 104 0.56 -0.86 3.52
C VAL A 104 -0.82 -0.21 3.65
N MET A 105 -0.85 1.07 4.04
CA MET A 105 -2.10 1.82 4.21
C MET A 105 -2.86 2.00 2.89
N LYS A 106 -2.16 2.29 1.78
CA LYS A 106 -2.78 2.34 0.44
C LYS A 106 -3.48 1.02 0.10
N SER A 107 -2.81 -0.10 0.33
CA SER A 107 -3.35 -1.45 0.07
C SER A 107 -4.58 -1.74 0.93
N ALA A 108 -4.53 -1.42 2.23
CA ALA A 108 -5.66 -1.59 3.14
C ALA A 108 -6.89 -0.75 2.73
N ILE A 109 -6.66 0.48 2.24
CA ILE A 109 -7.73 1.34 1.72
C ILE A 109 -8.38 0.72 0.47
N VAL A 110 -7.60 0.12 -0.43
CA VAL A 110 -8.15 -0.59 -1.59
C VAL A 110 -9.02 -1.76 -1.15
N VAL A 111 -8.59 -2.57 -0.18
CA VAL A 111 -9.43 -3.66 0.38
C VAL A 111 -10.73 -3.12 0.97
N PHE A 112 -10.65 -2.04 1.74
CA PHE A 112 -11.82 -1.42 2.33
C PHE A 112 -12.84 -1.01 1.27
N PHE A 113 -12.41 -0.39 0.17
CA PHE A 113 -13.31 -0.02 -0.92
C PHE A 113 -13.86 -1.23 -1.68
N ILE A 114 -13.07 -2.28 -1.91
CA ILE A 114 -13.56 -3.54 -2.51
C ILE A 114 -14.69 -4.12 -1.64
N MET A 115 -14.52 -4.13 -0.32
CA MET A 115 -15.54 -4.58 0.62
C MET A 115 -16.82 -3.74 0.52
N VAL A 116 -16.70 -2.41 0.46
CA VAL A 116 -17.85 -1.51 0.27
C VAL A 116 -18.56 -1.77 -1.07
N ILE A 117 -17.81 -2.00 -2.15
CA ILE A 117 -18.38 -2.32 -3.48
C ILE A 117 -19.17 -3.64 -3.42
N PHE A 118 -18.62 -4.68 -2.79
CA PHE A 118 -19.34 -5.94 -2.63
C PHE A 118 -20.60 -5.78 -1.79
N LEU A 119 -20.53 -5.02 -0.68
CA LEU A 119 -21.71 -4.74 0.13
C LEU A 119 -22.79 -3.98 -0.66
N ALA A 120 -22.40 -2.94 -1.41
CA ALA A 120 -23.31 -2.18 -2.27
C ALA A 120 -23.92 -3.05 -3.39
N GLY A 121 -23.15 -3.99 -3.93
CA GLY A 121 -23.64 -4.97 -4.92
C GLY A 121 -24.67 -5.94 -4.35
N LEU A 122 -24.58 -6.30 -3.07
CA LEU A 122 -25.60 -7.10 -2.38
C LEU A 122 -26.87 -6.30 -2.13
N THR A 123 -26.75 -5.05 -1.68
CA THR A 123 -27.93 -4.20 -1.42
C THR A 123 -28.66 -3.81 -2.70
N SER A 124 -27.93 -3.62 -3.81
CA SER A 124 -28.52 -3.29 -5.11
C SER A 124 -29.36 -4.42 -5.70
N GLN A 125 -29.09 -5.68 -5.34
CA GLN A 125 -29.92 -6.82 -5.74
C GLN A 125 -31.22 -6.93 -4.94
N ALA A 126 -31.29 -6.28 -3.77
CA ALA A 126 -32.47 -6.31 -2.90
C ALA A 126 -33.46 -5.17 -3.20
N ILE A 127 -33.10 -4.23 -4.08
CA ILE A 127 -33.89 -3.03 -4.42
C ILE A 127 -34.17 -3.07 -5.92
N ASP A 128 -35.44 -2.95 -6.32
CA ASP A 128 -35.82 -2.79 -7.72
C ASP A 128 -35.45 -1.38 -8.20
N LEU A 129 -34.30 -1.27 -8.86
CA LEU A 129 -33.80 -0.04 -9.47
C LEU A 129 -34.16 -0.02 -10.97
N GLU A 130 -34.39 1.18 -11.50
CA GLU A 130 -34.62 1.37 -12.94
C GLU A 130 -33.36 1.03 -13.76
N ASP A 131 -33.54 0.39 -14.93
CA ASP A 131 -32.46 -0.07 -15.81
C ASP A 131 -31.45 1.04 -16.18
N SER A 132 -31.94 2.26 -16.40
CA SER A 132 -31.13 3.44 -16.71
C SER A 132 -30.17 3.80 -15.56
N THR A 133 -30.69 3.75 -14.33
CA THR A 133 -29.92 4.02 -13.10
C THR A 133 -28.91 2.91 -12.83
N VAL A 134 -29.28 1.65 -13.08
CA VAL A 134 -28.37 0.51 -12.96
C VAL A 134 -27.19 0.62 -13.93
N SER A 135 -27.41 1.05 -15.17
CA SER A 135 -26.33 1.24 -16.16
C SER A 135 -25.32 2.30 -15.70
N ILE A 136 -25.82 3.46 -15.23
CA ILE A 136 -24.97 4.54 -14.73
C ILE A 136 -24.15 4.09 -13.50
N ILE A 137 -24.79 3.40 -12.55
CA ILE A 137 -24.10 2.88 -11.36
C ILE A 137 -22.98 1.89 -11.75
N LYS A 138 -23.23 1.01 -12.73
CA LYS A 138 -22.21 0.10 -13.25
C LYS A 138 -21.01 0.87 -13.81
N GLN A 139 -21.24 1.85 -14.68
CA GLN A 139 -20.16 2.64 -15.30
C GLN A 139 -19.35 3.43 -14.26
N ILE A 140 -20.01 4.03 -13.27
CA ILE A 140 -19.34 4.71 -12.14
C ILE A 140 -18.52 3.72 -11.32
N THR A 141 -19.08 2.54 -11.02
CA THR A 141 -18.38 1.48 -10.27
C THR A 141 -17.14 1.02 -11.03
N PHE A 142 -17.24 0.79 -12.33
CA PHE A 142 -16.11 0.39 -13.17
C PHE A 142 -15.00 1.45 -13.17
N SER A 143 -15.37 2.72 -13.33
CA SER A 143 -14.43 3.86 -13.25
C SER A 143 -13.68 3.90 -11.93
N PHE A 144 -14.41 3.64 -10.84
CA PHE A 144 -13.82 3.57 -9.50
C PHE A 144 -12.86 2.39 -9.37
N VAL A 145 -13.22 1.23 -9.91
CA VAL A 145 -12.33 0.05 -9.91
C VAL A 145 -11.05 0.30 -10.71
N VAL A 146 -11.12 0.97 -11.87
CA VAL A 146 -9.93 1.38 -12.62
C VAL A 146 -9.04 2.29 -11.78
N MET A 147 -9.61 3.26 -11.06
CA MET A 147 -8.86 4.12 -10.14
C MET A 147 -8.19 3.32 -9.01
N LEU A 148 -8.91 2.37 -8.40
CA LEU A 148 -8.35 1.50 -7.36
C LEU A 148 -7.18 0.67 -7.90
N SER A 149 -7.26 0.20 -9.15
CA SER A 149 -6.15 -0.51 -9.81
C SER A 149 -4.91 0.36 -9.92
N PHE A 150 -5.04 1.63 -10.32
CA PHE A 150 -3.88 2.54 -10.37
C PHE A 150 -3.24 2.74 -8.99
N VAL A 151 -4.05 2.96 -7.94
CA VAL A 151 -3.55 3.09 -6.57
C VAL A 151 -2.84 1.81 -6.13
N GLN A 152 -3.40 0.65 -6.43
CA GLN A 152 -2.82 -0.64 -6.10
C GLN A 152 -1.53 -0.92 -6.86
N SER A 153 -1.47 -0.56 -8.16
CA SER A 153 -0.26 -0.67 -8.97
C SER A 153 0.88 0.19 -8.42
N GLU A 154 0.61 1.43 -8.00
CA GLU A 154 1.64 2.26 -7.33
C GLU A 154 2.19 1.58 -6.06
N ALA A 155 1.30 0.99 -5.25
CA ALA A 155 1.71 0.27 -4.05
C ALA A 155 2.59 -0.93 -4.42
N LEU A 156 2.19 -1.69 -5.46
CA LEU A 156 2.96 -2.84 -5.96
C LEU A 156 4.36 -2.43 -6.43
N PHE A 157 4.49 -1.36 -7.21
CA PHE A 157 5.79 -0.86 -7.64
C PHE A 157 6.67 -0.47 -6.46
N TYR A 158 6.10 0.14 -5.43
CA TYR A 158 6.84 0.49 -4.22
C TYR A 158 7.32 -0.76 -3.47
N VAL A 159 6.47 -1.79 -3.35
CA VAL A 159 6.86 -3.08 -2.74
C VAL A 159 8.00 -3.73 -3.51
N ILE A 160 7.91 -3.79 -4.84
CA ILE A 160 8.98 -4.35 -5.69
C ILE A 160 10.29 -3.59 -5.48
N LYS A 161 10.24 -2.25 -5.50
CA LYS A 161 11.42 -1.41 -5.26
C LYS A 161 12.00 -1.65 -3.85
N SER A 162 11.15 -1.73 -2.85
CA SER A 162 11.56 -1.99 -1.47
C SER A 162 12.23 -3.36 -1.32
N ASN A 163 11.70 -4.39 -1.99
CA ASN A 163 12.29 -5.73 -2.02
C ASN A 163 13.69 -5.71 -2.64
N ILE A 164 13.87 -5.03 -3.78
CA ILE A 164 15.17 -4.94 -4.45
C ILE A 164 16.18 -4.19 -3.58
N LEU A 165 15.77 -3.06 -2.99
CA LEU A 165 16.64 -2.27 -2.11
C LEU A 165 17.05 -3.07 -0.87
N PHE A 166 16.13 -3.83 -0.28
CA PHE A 166 16.48 -4.71 0.83
C PHE A 166 17.49 -5.78 0.41
N LEU A 167 17.31 -6.39 -0.76
CA LEU A 167 18.22 -7.40 -1.27
C LEU A 167 19.62 -6.83 -1.52
N SER A 168 19.74 -5.60 -2.03
CA SER A 168 21.04 -4.95 -2.18
C SER A 168 21.69 -4.65 -0.82
N ASP A 169 20.90 -4.17 0.14
CA ASP A 169 21.37 -3.89 1.51
C ASP A 169 21.86 -5.19 2.19
N PHE A 170 21.24 -6.33 1.88
CA PHE A 170 21.66 -7.64 2.41
C PHE A 170 23.00 -8.11 1.82
N HIS A 171 23.19 -7.98 0.51
CA HIS A 171 24.46 -8.36 -0.13
C HIS A 171 25.63 -7.51 0.36
N GLN A 172 25.42 -6.19 0.48
CA GLN A 172 26.45 -5.28 0.96
C GLN A 172 26.86 -5.60 2.41
N LYS A 173 25.90 -5.91 3.28
CA LYS A 173 26.23 -6.30 4.67
C LYS A 173 26.96 -7.63 4.75
N ARG A 174 26.66 -8.58 3.87
CA ARG A 174 27.38 -9.86 3.81
C ARG A 174 28.82 -9.70 3.34
N SER A 175 29.06 -8.93 2.27
CA SER A 175 30.41 -8.74 1.75
C SER A 175 31.33 -8.11 2.79
N VAL A 176 30.84 -7.08 3.51
CA VAL A 176 31.62 -6.43 4.59
C VAL A 176 31.97 -7.42 5.71
N ILE A 177 31.06 -8.34 6.07
CA ILE A 177 31.33 -9.35 7.12
C ILE A 177 32.33 -10.41 6.64
N GLU A 178 32.28 -10.80 5.37
CA GLU A 178 33.22 -11.75 4.78
C GLU A 178 34.63 -11.13 4.67
N ASP A 179 34.73 -9.87 4.24
CA ASP A 179 35.98 -9.13 4.17
C ASP A 179 36.63 -8.99 5.56
N ASP A 180 35.84 -8.61 6.58
CA ASP A 180 36.31 -8.46 7.96
C ASP A 180 36.82 -9.80 8.52
N LYS A 181 36.11 -10.90 8.27
CA LYS A 181 36.57 -12.25 8.68
C LYS A 181 37.88 -12.66 8.02
N SER A 182 38.04 -12.42 6.72
CA SER A 182 39.28 -12.75 6.01
C SER A 182 40.48 -11.96 6.54
N PHE A 183 40.27 -10.68 6.87
CA PHE A 183 41.31 -9.84 7.46
C PHE A 183 41.78 -10.36 8.82
N PHE A 184 40.87 -10.86 9.66
CA PHE A 184 41.23 -11.44 10.95
C PHE A 184 41.89 -12.82 10.84
N GLU A 185 41.53 -13.66 9.87
CA GLU A 185 42.20 -14.94 9.62
C GLU A 185 43.65 -14.74 9.16
N ASP A 186 43.90 -13.79 8.25
CA ASP A 186 45.26 -13.45 7.80
C ASP A 186 46.12 -12.91 8.96
N ALA A 187 45.56 -12.05 9.81
CA ALA A 187 46.27 -11.49 10.97
C ALA A 187 46.63 -12.53 12.04
N THR A 188 45.90 -13.65 12.14
CA THR A 188 46.19 -14.73 13.10
C THR A 188 47.13 -15.81 12.57
N ASN A 189 47.42 -15.84 11.27
CA ASN A 189 48.33 -16.81 10.66
C ASN A 189 49.77 -16.29 10.50
N ASP A 190 50.01 -15.01 10.80
CA ASP A 190 51.33 -14.35 10.75
C ASP A 190 52.09 -14.35 12.10
N ASP A 191 51.54 -14.98 13.15
CA ASP A 191 52.18 -15.23 14.48
C ASP A 191 52.61 -16.70 14.65
#